data_AF-A0A2U2CMD1-F1
#
_entry.id   AF-A0A2U2CMD1-F1
#
_cell.length_a   1.000
_cell.length_b   1.000
_cell.length_c   1.000
_cell.angle_alpha   90.00
_cell.angle_beta   90.00
_cell.angle_gamma   90.00
#
_symmetry.space_group_name_H-M   'P 1'
#
loop_
_entity.id
_entity.type
_entity.pdbx_description
1 polymer ?
#
loop_
_entity_poly.entity_id
_entity_poly.type
_entity_poly.pdbx_seq_one_letter_code
_entity_poly.pdbx_strand_id
1 'polypeptide(L)'
;MFSWDRQPQEACIDMRRCRRSAAGWTIWKQGRPEYMEHRFVFLLPAAVAIALTVMPAFASCITPDSEAPSDRDWNQLREEIAGFAPLEEPGLRVGAQRVFRLRPEGDASTRDALLARLSDMAPRIEELQRSMVIEPRRAVVLVESHTDGFDESMAFTYCAENGESHWLEENIDGLDALPAGTCLIVMFPDRIGGSRLYDFDLAHEWMHTMQRDAFGEAYGDEAWWREGSADWFAHKVVPAATERDHVIERFFTQQQSCELPDHSYDAQVFFFWGEPLFGLPWVFELGFASGDYLRQAEQAAELLPPGRWLDWAVAQAEEAITMPDGRPLPEQVHKPAIDLGRECRATITGPALSVQVREVSLPPEMGGTLQIEAGEAQVALRGVDGDWSRATGSTGIAPPPSPFTLAAISPSGADLSVDLSAGTATPSGCKCFVGRWIERPTAGPEDQLDGAREALDMLGGMGIGEEQTRDAADFLAGAVLRDSFRFRNEFAELAAEVRYDQSGPVLTIGPDGSFQIDDPHIISREDVRIDYRVYRHSGAWHDENGRLELDIATFTFDGIVEGPNSDGPQPITDEVTSASASAFTGGGGNWRAACHGNRLTLMPWEPPGHTPAGTAVELVKH
;
A
#
# COMPACT_ATOMS: atom_id res chain seq x y z
N MET A 1 9.56 15.61 -34.57
CA MET A 1 9.42 15.20 -35.99
C MET A 1 9.50 13.67 -36.03
N PHE A 2 8.40 13.00 -35.69
CA PHE A 2 8.29 11.54 -35.74
C PHE A 2 7.35 11.20 -36.90
N SER A 3 7.86 10.43 -37.85
CA SER A 3 7.12 9.96 -39.03
C SER A 3 6.63 8.55 -38.74
N TRP A 4 5.32 8.35 -38.67
CA TRP A 4 4.69 7.04 -38.69
C TRP A 4 4.64 6.53 -40.13
N ASP A 5 5.64 5.76 -40.55
CA ASP A 5 5.57 5.00 -41.81
C ASP A 5 4.65 3.78 -41.60
N ARG A 6 3.37 3.92 -41.95
CA ARG A 6 2.45 2.77 -42.11
C ARG A 6 2.65 2.16 -43.50
N GLN A 7 3.16 0.93 -43.55
CA GLN A 7 2.99 0.08 -44.73
C GLN A 7 1.54 -0.45 -44.77
N PRO A 8 0.87 -0.45 -45.93
CA PRO A 8 -0.47 -1.03 -46.06
C PRO A 8 -0.35 -2.55 -46.26
N GLN A 9 -0.92 -3.33 -45.35
CA GLN A 9 -1.30 -4.71 -45.65
C GLN A 9 -2.75 -4.72 -46.15
N GLU A 10 -2.92 -5.04 -47.43
CA GLU A 10 -4.20 -5.43 -48.01
C GLU A 10 -4.64 -6.77 -47.40
N ALA A 11 -5.83 -6.81 -46.80
CA ALA A 11 -6.54 -8.06 -46.53
C ALA A 11 -8.04 -7.87 -46.80
N CYS A 12 -8.58 -8.85 -47.53
CA CYS A 12 -9.83 -8.81 -48.27
C CYS A 12 -11.12 -8.67 -47.44
N ILE A 13 -12.05 -7.96 -48.05
CA ILE A 13 -13.50 -7.94 -47.81
C ILE A 13 -14.11 -9.32 -48.16
N ASP A 14 -14.80 -9.98 -47.23
CA ASP A 14 -16.05 -10.72 -47.53
C ASP A 14 -16.87 -11.00 -46.26
N MET A 15 -17.96 -10.25 -46.06
CA MET A 15 -18.98 -10.49 -45.04
C MET A 15 -20.25 -11.06 -45.70
N ARG A 16 -20.48 -12.37 -45.60
CA ARG A 16 -21.82 -12.98 -45.73
C ARG A 16 -21.97 -14.26 -44.89
N ARG A 17 -22.67 -14.16 -43.74
CA ARG A 17 -23.85 -14.98 -43.35
C ARG A 17 -24.13 -14.90 -41.85
N CYS A 18 -25.14 -14.10 -41.47
CA CYS A 18 -25.89 -14.28 -40.24
C CYS A 18 -26.83 -15.49 -40.37
N ARG A 19 -26.92 -16.32 -39.32
CA ARG A 19 -28.03 -17.25 -39.10
C ARG A 19 -28.61 -17.00 -37.71
N ARG A 20 -29.90 -16.64 -37.68
CA ARG A 20 -30.76 -16.56 -36.50
C ARG A 20 -30.94 -17.95 -35.87
N SER A 21 -31.01 -18.01 -34.55
CA SER A 21 -31.89 -18.95 -33.85
C SER A 21 -32.51 -18.27 -32.62
N ALA A 22 -33.83 -18.45 -32.52
CA ALA A 22 -34.72 -17.88 -31.53
C ALA A 22 -35.00 -18.87 -30.38
N ALA A 23 -35.26 -18.34 -29.18
CA ALA A 23 -36.15 -18.83 -28.11
C ALA A 23 -35.76 -18.07 -26.83
N GLY A 24 -36.62 -17.60 -25.94
CA GLY A 24 -38.07 -17.68 -25.75
C GLY A 24 -38.35 -17.09 -24.36
N TRP A 25 -39.40 -16.27 -24.24
CA TRP A 25 -39.79 -15.63 -22.98
C TRP A 25 -40.58 -16.59 -22.09
N THR A 26 -40.43 -16.47 -20.77
CA THR A 26 -41.45 -16.96 -19.82
C THR A 26 -41.66 -15.96 -18.69
N ILE A 27 -42.89 -15.48 -18.57
CA ILE A 27 -43.44 -14.71 -17.45
C ILE A 27 -44.11 -15.70 -16.50
N TRP A 28 -43.90 -15.58 -15.18
CA TRP A 28 -44.83 -16.09 -14.17
C TRP A 28 -44.97 -15.08 -13.03
N LYS A 29 -46.23 -14.84 -12.65
CA LYS A 29 -46.69 -13.94 -11.59
C LYS A 29 -47.29 -14.78 -10.44
N GLN A 30 -47.14 -14.22 -9.23
CA GLN A 30 -48.01 -14.34 -8.04
C GLN A 30 -48.00 -15.58 -7.14
N GLY A 31 -47.79 -15.32 -5.84
CA GLY A 31 -48.25 -16.11 -4.70
C GLY A 31 -47.65 -15.66 -3.35
N ARG A 32 -48.42 -14.92 -2.54
CA ARG A 32 -48.27 -14.74 -1.07
C ARG A 32 -49.42 -15.52 -0.39
N PRO A 33 -49.54 -15.59 0.96
CA PRO A 33 -48.56 -15.71 2.06
C PRO A 33 -48.92 -16.91 2.99
N GLU A 34 -48.13 -17.22 4.03
CA GLU A 34 -48.65 -17.52 5.39
C GLU A 34 -47.57 -17.83 6.43
N TYR A 35 -47.92 -17.51 7.67
CA TYR A 35 -47.19 -17.58 8.95
C TYR A 35 -46.80 -19.00 9.37
N MET A 36 -45.65 -19.16 10.02
CA MET A 36 -45.51 -20.04 11.20
C MET A 36 -44.50 -19.50 12.20
N GLU A 37 -44.98 -19.35 13.43
CA GLU A 37 -44.20 -19.16 14.65
C GLU A 37 -43.37 -20.41 14.95
N HIS A 38 -42.07 -20.25 15.19
CA HIS A 38 -41.31 -21.25 15.94
C HIS A 38 -40.47 -20.58 17.02
N ARG A 39 -40.81 -20.93 18.27
CA ARG A 39 -40.03 -20.70 19.48
C ARG A 39 -38.67 -21.37 19.34
N PHE A 40 -37.59 -20.60 19.42
CA PHE A 40 -36.25 -21.14 19.65
C PHE A 40 -35.77 -20.82 21.07
N VAL A 41 -35.41 -21.91 21.75
CA VAL A 41 -34.81 -21.98 23.07
C VAL A 41 -33.36 -21.51 22.95
N PHE A 42 -32.97 -20.50 23.75
CA PHE A 42 -31.57 -20.11 23.91
C PHE A 42 -30.85 -21.13 24.79
N LEU A 43 -29.86 -21.81 24.19
CA LEU A 43 -28.74 -22.43 24.89
C LEU A 43 -27.46 -21.94 24.20
N LEU A 44 -26.72 -21.05 24.87
CA LEU A 44 -25.29 -20.81 24.63
C LEU A 44 -24.52 -22.08 25.04
N PRO A 45 -23.47 -22.50 24.31
CA PRO A 45 -22.14 -21.92 24.59
C PRO A 45 -21.16 -21.90 23.38
N ALA A 46 -19.94 -21.43 23.67
CA ALA A 46 -18.72 -21.39 22.85
C ALA A 46 -18.49 -20.09 22.05
N ALA A 47 -17.75 -19.18 22.70
CA ALA A 47 -17.09 -18.04 22.07
C ALA A 47 -16.04 -18.55 21.07
N VAL A 48 -16.38 -18.49 19.78
CA VAL A 48 -15.39 -18.46 18.70
C VAL A 48 -14.94 -17.01 18.60
N ALA A 49 -13.71 -16.73 19.02
CA ALA A 49 -13.04 -15.49 18.69
C ALA A 49 -12.75 -15.52 17.19
N ILE A 50 -13.71 -15.07 16.38
CA ILE A 50 -13.48 -14.74 14.98
C ILE A 50 -12.59 -13.50 15.02
N ALA A 51 -11.32 -13.66 14.66
CA ALA A 51 -10.48 -12.55 14.26
C ALA A 51 -11.16 -11.88 13.06
N LEU A 52 -11.98 -10.87 13.34
CA LEU A 52 -12.42 -9.89 12.36
C LEU A 52 -11.16 -9.16 11.91
N THR A 53 -10.47 -9.73 10.92
CA THR A 53 -9.64 -8.94 10.03
C THR A 53 -10.58 -7.91 9.44
N VAL A 54 -10.50 -6.69 9.97
CA VAL A 54 -11.06 -5.51 9.34
C VAL A 54 -10.31 -5.43 8.02
N MET A 55 -10.87 -6.04 6.96
CA MET A 55 -10.41 -5.72 5.62
C MET A 55 -10.58 -4.21 5.50
N PRO A 56 -9.50 -3.45 5.21
CA PRO A 56 -9.64 -2.03 4.96
C PRO A 56 -10.77 -1.88 3.94
N ALA A 57 -11.75 -1.04 4.24
CA ALA A 57 -12.83 -0.77 3.31
C ALA A 57 -12.17 -0.38 2.00
N PHE A 58 -12.21 -1.28 1.01
CA PHE A 58 -11.67 -1.02 -0.31
C PHE A 58 -12.43 0.21 -0.80
N ALA A 59 -11.75 1.35 -0.84
CA ALA A 59 -12.29 2.53 -1.48
C ALA A 59 -12.66 2.07 -2.89
N SER A 60 -13.94 2.22 -3.24
CA SER A 60 -14.41 1.89 -4.58
C SER A 60 -13.54 2.66 -5.57
N CYS A 61 -12.77 1.94 -6.37
CA CYS A 61 -11.96 2.53 -7.44
C CYS A 61 -12.82 3.15 -8.53
N ILE A 62 -14.04 2.64 -8.65
CA ILE A 62 -15.06 3.25 -9.49
C ILE A 62 -15.45 4.54 -8.79
N THR A 63 -15.01 5.66 -9.35
CA THR A 63 -15.67 6.94 -9.15
C THR A 63 -17.13 6.69 -9.49
N PRO A 64 -18.08 6.89 -8.56
CA PRO A 64 -19.48 6.59 -8.86
C PRO A 64 -19.83 7.34 -10.14
N ASP A 65 -20.18 6.58 -11.18
CA ASP A 65 -20.73 7.16 -12.38
C ASP A 65 -21.87 8.06 -11.90
N SER A 66 -21.81 9.35 -12.24
CA SER A 66 -22.98 10.20 -12.06
C SER A 66 -24.12 9.48 -12.76
N GLU A 67 -25.18 9.14 -12.02
CA GLU A 67 -26.33 8.48 -12.61
C GLU A 67 -26.74 9.30 -13.84
N ALA A 68 -26.91 8.62 -14.98
CA ALA A 68 -27.30 9.30 -16.21
C ALA A 68 -28.53 10.17 -15.91
N PRO A 69 -28.53 11.45 -16.32
CA PRO A 69 -29.61 12.36 -15.95
C PRO A 69 -30.96 11.77 -16.32
N SER A 70 -31.90 11.80 -15.37
CA SER A 70 -33.20 11.18 -15.55
C SER A 70 -34.06 11.96 -16.55
N ASP A 71 -35.09 11.32 -17.10
CA ASP A 71 -36.10 12.02 -17.91
C ASP A 71 -36.70 13.22 -17.16
N ARG A 72 -36.79 13.15 -15.83
CA ARG A 72 -37.27 14.26 -15.01
C ARG A 72 -36.32 15.45 -15.09
N ASP A 73 -35.01 15.24 -14.98
CA ASP A 73 -34.00 16.29 -15.03
C ASP A 73 -34.05 17.03 -16.37
N TRP A 74 -34.07 16.27 -17.47
CA TRP A 74 -34.22 16.82 -18.82
C TRP A 74 -35.54 17.57 -19.01
N ASN A 75 -36.66 17.06 -18.49
CA ASN A 75 -37.95 17.74 -18.57
C ASN A 75 -37.93 19.08 -17.79
N GLN A 76 -37.31 19.15 -16.62
CA GLN A 76 -37.20 20.39 -15.85
C GLN A 76 -36.33 21.42 -16.58
N LEU A 77 -35.18 21.02 -17.12
CA LEU A 77 -34.34 21.90 -17.93
C LEU A 77 -35.09 22.41 -19.17
N ARG A 78 -35.85 21.55 -19.84
CA ARG A 78 -36.69 21.95 -20.97
C ARG A 78 -37.73 22.99 -20.56
N GLU A 79 -38.43 22.76 -19.45
CA GLU A 79 -39.45 23.69 -18.93
C GLU A 79 -38.85 25.04 -18.57
N GLU A 80 -37.63 25.07 -18.01
CA GLU A 80 -36.91 26.30 -17.73
C GLU A 80 -36.53 27.04 -19.03
N ILE A 81 -35.88 26.35 -19.97
CA ILE A 81 -35.44 26.96 -21.24
C ILE A 81 -36.63 27.39 -22.12
N ALA A 82 -37.78 26.73 -22.03
CA ALA A 82 -38.99 27.16 -22.74
C ALA A 82 -39.48 28.56 -22.34
N GLY A 83 -39.08 29.06 -21.15
CA GLY A 83 -39.32 30.43 -20.69
C GLY A 83 -38.22 31.43 -21.06
N PHE A 84 -37.21 31.02 -21.82
CA PHE A 84 -36.09 31.88 -22.18
C PHE A 84 -36.43 32.71 -23.44
N ALA A 85 -35.73 33.84 -23.60
CA ALA A 85 -35.76 34.64 -24.80
C ALA A 85 -35.24 33.85 -26.03
N PRO A 86 -35.57 34.29 -27.27
CA PRO A 86 -35.09 33.65 -28.48
C PRO A 86 -33.56 33.49 -28.50
N LEU A 87 -33.09 32.43 -29.15
CA LEU A 87 -31.67 32.14 -29.33
C LEU A 87 -30.92 33.34 -29.92
N GLU A 88 -29.87 33.77 -29.24
CA GLU A 88 -29.00 34.87 -29.67
C GLU A 88 -27.67 34.33 -30.19
N GLU A 89 -27.18 34.87 -31.32
CA GLU A 89 -25.80 34.70 -31.78
C GLU A 89 -25.05 36.02 -31.53
N PRO A 90 -24.35 36.18 -30.39
CA PRO A 90 -23.69 37.43 -30.02
C PRO A 90 -22.51 37.82 -30.94
N GLY A 91 -22.17 36.98 -31.92
CA GLY A 91 -21.00 37.14 -32.78
C GLY A 91 -19.68 36.75 -32.12
N LEU A 92 -19.71 36.24 -30.88
CA LEU A 92 -18.55 35.65 -30.21
C LEU A 92 -18.18 34.32 -30.88
N ARG A 93 -16.88 34.14 -31.07
CA ARG A 93 -16.26 32.90 -31.56
C ARG A 93 -15.09 32.56 -30.65
N VAL A 94 -14.87 31.27 -30.47
CA VAL A 94 -13.67 30.74 -29.82
C VAL A 94 -13.03 29.80 -30.83
N GLY A 95 -12.02 30.30 -31.52
CA GLY A 95 -11.46 29.65 -32.70
C GLY A 95 -12.50 29.57 -33.82
N ALA A 96 -12.76 28.35 -34.32
CA ALA A 96 -13.76 28.14 -35.36
C ALA A 96 -15.18 27.87 -34.81
N GLN A 97 -15.32 27.61 -33.51
CA GLN A 97 -16.61 27.35 -32.86
C GLN A 97 -17.44 28.65 -32.72
N ARG A 98 -18.69 28.60 -33.18
CA ARG A 98 -19.66 29.69 -33.02
C ARG A 98 -20.33 29.58 -31.66
N VAL A 99 -20.50 30.71 -30.97
CA VAL A 99 -21.19 30.76 -29.69
C VAL A 99 -22.61 31.26 -29.90
N PHE A 100 -23.56 30.55 -29.31
CA PHE A 100 -24.96 30.95 -29.14
C PHE A 100 -25.28 31.09 -27.65
N ARG A 101 -26.32 31.86 -27.33
CA ARG A 101 -26.73 32.14 -25.96
C ARG A 101 -28.25 32.06 -25.81
N LEU A 102 -28.72 31.39 -24.76
CA LEU A 102 -30.13 31.37 -24.34
C LEU A 102 -30.28 31.93 -22.92
N ARG A 103 -31.12 32.95 -22.73
CA ARG A 103 -31.24 33.69 -21.45
C ARG A 103 -32.70 33.84 -21.03
N PRO A 104 -33.02 33.95 -19.74
CA PRO A 104 -34.38 34.27 -19.28
C PRO A 104 -34.97 35.51 -19.96
N GLU A 105 -36.27 35.49 -20.25
CA GLU A 105 -36.96 36.64 -20.82
C GLU A 105 -36.89 37.84 -19.85
N GLY A 106 -36.29 38.95 -20.30
CA GLY A 106 -36.06 40.15 -19.48
C GLY A 106 -34.58 40.45 -19.20
N ASP A 107 -33.70 39.44 -19.30
CA ASP A 107 -32.26 39.61 -19.06
C ASP A 107 -31.48 40.10 -20.29
N ALA A 108 -32.10 40.13 -21.48
CA ALA A 108 -31.44 40.57 -22.72
C ALA A 108 -30.80 41.98 -22.62
N SER A 109 -31.29 42.84 -21.72
CA SER A 109 -30.74 44.19 -21.50
C SER A 109 -29.60 44.27 -20.49
N THR A 110 -29.34 43.21 -19.73
CA THR A 110 -28.27 43.16 -18.73
C THR A 110 -26.97 42.62 -19.33
N ARG A 111 -25.84 43.04 -18.76
CA ARG A 111 -24.51 42.55 -19.17
C ARG A 111 -24.46 41.03 -19.00
N ASP A 112 -24.16 40.32 -20.08
CA ASP A 112 -24.00 38.87 -20.05
C ASP A 112 -22.65 38.51 -19.39
N ALA A 113 -22.71 38.04 -18.15
CA ALA A 113 -21.54 37.66 -17.37
C ALA A 113 -20.87 36.39 -17.92
N LEU A 114 -21.66 35.40 -18.36
CA LEU A 114 -21.16 34.15 -18.92
C LEU A 114 -20.40 34.39 -20.23
N LEU A 115 -20.94 35.20 -21.14
CA LEU A 115 -20.23 35.57 -22.38
C LEU A 115 -18.98 36.40 -22.10
N ALA A 116 -19.00 37.28 -21.10
CA ALA A 116 -17.82 38.05 -20.72
C ALA A 116 -16.69 37.14 -20.22
N ARG A 117 -17.01 36.15 -19.39
CA ARG A 117 -16.04 35.14 -18.91
C ARG A 117 -15.45 34.31 -20.05
N LEU A 118 -16.30 33.78 -20.92
CA LEU A 118 -15.82 33.04 -22.09
C LEU A 118 -14.94 33.90 -22.98
N SER A 119 -15.34 35.15 -23.23
CA SER A 119 -14.54 36.10 -24.02
C SER A 119 -13.17 36.38 -23.39
N ASP A 120 -13.08 36.44 -22.06
CA ASP A 120 -11.81 36.64 -21.35
C ASP A 120 -10.90 35.39 -21.44
N MET A 121 -11.48 34.19 -21.44
CA MET A 121 -10.75 32.91 -21.57
C MET A 121 -10.40 32.53 -23.01
N ALA A 122 -11.18 33.01 -23.99
CA ALA A 122 -11.10 32.62 -25.39
C ALA A 122 -9.68 32.63 -25.98
N PRO A 123 -8.83 33.66 -25.76
CA PRO A 123 -7.48 33.67 -26.32
C PRO A 123 -6.60 32.46 -25.90
N ARG A 124 -6.77 31.97 -24.67
CA ARG A 124 -6.04 30.80 -24.15
C ARG A 124 -6.62 29.49 -24.69
N ILE A 125 -7.93 29.39 -24.74
CA ILE A 125 -8.62 28.25 -25.36
C ILE A 125 -8.16 28.11 -26.82
N GLU A 126 -8.15 29.21 -27.58
CA GLU A 126 -7.70 29.24 -28.97
C GLU A 126 -6.23 28.85 -29.13
N GLU A 127 -5.37 29.22 -28.19
CA GLU A 127 -3.97 28.79 -28.18
C GLU A 127 -3.86 27.26 -28.06
N LEU A 128 -4.63 26.66 -27.15
CA LEU A 128 -4.67 25.21 -26.96
C LEU A 128 -5.27 24.49 -28.18
N GLN A 129 -6.37 25.02 -28.74
CA GLN A 129 -7.04 24.48 -29.94
C GLN A 129 -6.10 24.36 -31.15
N ARG A 130 -5.14 25.27 -31.32
CA ARG A 130 -4.17 25.21 -32.43
C ARG A 130 -3.28 23.96 -32.42
N SER A 131 -3.21 23.27 -31.28
CA SER A 131 -2.43 22.03 -31.13
C SER A 131 -3.24 20.77 -31.43
N MET A 132 -4.55 20.90 -31.63
CA MET A 132 -5.39 19.78 -32.04
C MET A 132 -5.18 19.48 -33.53
N VAL A 133 -5.16 18.18 -33.86
CA VAL A 133 -5.07 17.71 -35.25
C VAL A 133 -6.35 18.04 -36.03
N ILE A 134 -7.51 17.92 -35.36
CA ILE A 134 -8.82 18.25 -35.90
C ILE A 134 -9.28 19.54 -35.21
N GLU A 135 -9.45 20.60 -36.00
CA GLU A 135 -9.93 21.90 -35.53
C GLU A 135 -11.39 21.79 -35.07
N PRO A 136 -11.72 22.12 -33.80
CA PRO A 136 -13.10 22.17 -33.33
C PRO A 136 -13.89 23.29 -34.02
N ARG A 137 -15.06 22.94 -34.54
CA ARG A 137 -15.97 23.76 -35.36
C ARG A 137 -17.44 23.70 -34.91
N ARG A 138 -17.83 22.70 -34.10
CA ARG A 138 -19.20 22.60 -33.58
C ARG A 138 -19.60 23.89 -32.88
N ALA A 139 -20.81 24.33 -33.17
CA ALA A 139 -21.41 25.44 -32.47
C ALA A 139 -21.68 25.06 -31.01
N VAL A 140 -21.62 26.04 -30.12
CA VAL A 140 -21.83 25.86 -28.68
C VAL A 140 -22.92 26.81 -28.21
N VAL A 141 -23.97 26.28 -27.62
CA VAL A 141 -25.03 27.03 -26.93
C VAL A 141 -24.68 27.11 -25.46
N LEU A 142 -24.68 28.32 -24.91
CA LEU A 142 -24.43 28.57 -23.50
C LEU A 142 -25.72 28.90 -22.76
N VAL A 143 -25.93 28.20 -21.63
CA VAL A 143 -27.10 28.33 -20.76
C VAL A 143 -26.64 28.49 -19.31
N GLU A 144 -27.26 29.40 -18.58
CA GLU A 144 -27.24 29.40 -17.12
C GLU A 144 -28.60 28.90 -16.66
N SER A 145 -28.62 27.83 -15.87
CA SER A 145 -29.83 27.17 -15.41
C SER A 145 -29.89 27.19 -13.89
N HIS A 146 -31.08 27.42 -13.36
CA HIS A 146 -31.39 27.43 -11.93
C HIS A 146 -32.28 26.25 -11.53
N THR A 147 -32.42 25.24 -12.39
CA THR A 147 -33.21 24.06 -12.08
C THR A 147 -32.60 23.27 -10.91
N ASP A 148 -33.46 22.54 -10.19
CA ASP A 148 -33.07 21.64 -9.09
C ASP A 148 -32.74 20.22 -9.56
N GLY A 149 -32.91 19.92 -10.86
CA GLY A 149 -32.49 18.66 -11.48
C GLY A 149 -30.97 18.53 -11.66
N PHE A 150 -30.50 17.37 -12.13
CA PHE A 150 -29.06 17.07 -12.35
C PHE A 150 -28.22 17.05 -11.06
N ASP A 151 -28.83 16.70 -9.93
CA ASP A 151 -28.21 16.49 -8.62
C ASP A 151 -27.16 17.56 -8.24
N GLU A 152 -25.95 17.15 -7.83
CA GLU A 152 -24.87 18.01 -7.36
C GLU A 152 -23.99 18.57 -8.50
N SER A 153 -24.39 18.38 -9.77
CA SER A 153 -23.60 18.83 -10.93
C SER A 153 -23.47 20.35 -10.93
N MET A 154 -22.25 20.86 -11.11
CA MET A 154 -21.96 22.29 -11.22
C MET A 154 -22.13 22.81 -12.65
N ALA A 155 -21.81 21.97 -13.62
CA ALA A 155 -22.04 22.21 -15.03
C ALA A 155 -22.13 20.86 -15.76
N PHE A 156 -22.56 20.87 -17.03
CA PHE A 156 -22.39 19.74 -17.93
C PHE A 156 -22.39 20.18 -19.39
N THR A 157 -21.85 19.30 -20.24
CA THR A 157 -21.86 19.42 -21.69
C THR A 157 -22.66 18.29 -22.32
N TYR A 158 -23.57 18.64 -23.22
CA TYR A 158 -24.29 17.68 -24.05
C TYR A 158 -24.17 18.08 -25.52
N CYS A 159 -23.86 17.13 -26.40
CA CYS A 159 -23.66 17.41 -27.82
C CYS A 159 -24.43 16.42 -28.68
N ALA A 160 -25.15 16.94 -29.68
CA ALA A 160 -25.77 16.12 -30.72
C ALA A 160 -24.71 15.35 -31.53
N GLU A 161 -25.08 14.25 -32.17
CA GLU A 161 -24.17 13.57 -33.08
C GLU A 161 -23.90 14.41 -34.34
N ASN A 162 -22.82 14.08 -35.07
CA ASN A 162 -22.45 14.81 -36.26
C ASN A 162 -23.54 14.71 -37.33
N GLY A 163 -24.15 15.85 -37.68
CA GLY A 163 -25.21 15.92 -38.69
C GLY A 163 -26.63 15.68 -38.14
N GLU A 164 -26.78 15.43 -36.85
CA GLU A 164 -28.08 15.29 -36.20
C GLU A 164 -28.59 16.62 -35.62
N SER A 165 -29.92 16.71 -35.47
CA SER A 165 -30.59 17.79 -34.74
C SER A 165 -30.24 17.73 -33.26
N HIS A 166 -30.21 18.89 -32.62
CA HIS A 166 -29.98 18.94 -31.19
C HIS A 166 -31.28 18.67 -30.42
N TRP A 167 -31.19 18.02 -29.25
CA TRP A 167 -32.33 17.82 -28.35
C TRP A 167 -33.15 19.10 -28.10
N LEU A 168 -32.47 20.25 -28.05
CA LEU A 168 -33.09 21.57 -27.94
C LEU A 168 -34.07 21.87 -29.09
N GLU A 169 -33.70 21.56 -30.34
CA GLU A 169 -34.57 21.79 -31.51
C GLU A 169 -35.80 20.89 -31.49
N GLU A 170 -35.63 19.65 -31.02
CA GLU A 170 -36.70 18.66 -30.98
C GLU A 170 -37.73 18.92 -29.88
N ASN A 171 -37.34 19.69 -28.86
CA ASN A 171 -38.11 19.83 -27.62
C ASN A 171 -38.50 21.26 -27.28
N ILE A 172 -37.97 22.28 -27.97
CA ILE A 172 -38.21 23.69 -27.66
C ILE A 172 -38.53 24.44 -28.95
N ASP A 173 -39.78 24.94 -29.03
CA ASP A 173 -40.26 25.71 -30.17
C ASP A 173 -39.39 26.96 -30.41
N GLY A 174 -39.02 27.21 -31.66
CA GLY A 174 -38.27 28.40 -32.06
C GLY A 174 -36.75 28.26 -32.04
N LEU A 175 -36.22 27.06 -31.76
CA LEU A 175 -34.78 26.75 -31.85
C LEU A 175 -34.36 26.04 -33.15
N ASP A 176 -35.24 25.93 -34.15
CA ASP A 176 -35.05 25.21 -35.45
C ASP A 176 -33.86 25.66 -36.33
N ALA A 177 -33.03 26.58 -35.84
CA ALA A 177 -31.92 27.20 -36.57
C ALA A 177 -30.54 26.83 -36.00
N LEU A 178 -30.45 25.85 -35.10
CA LEU A 178 -29.15 25.42 -34.58
C LEU A 178 -28.39 24.66 -35.68
N PRO A 179 -27.08 24.87 -35.82
CA PRO A 179 -26.27 24.03 -36.68
C PRO A 179 -26.33 22.56 -36.24
N ALA A 180 -26.39 21.62 -37.19
CA ALA A 180 -26.33 20.19 -36.87
C ALA A 180 -25.06 19.85 -36.07
N GLY A 181 -25.17 18.94 -35.10
CA GLY A 181 -24.06 18.56 -34.21
C GLY A 181 -23.68 19.61 -33.15
N THR A 182 -24.52 20.63 -32.93
CA THR A 182 -24.33 21.63 -31.87
C THR A 182 -24.10 20.98 -30.50
N CYS A 183 -23.30 21.64 -29.67
CA CYS A 183 -23.13 21.34 -28.25
C CYS A 183 -23.88 22.36 -27.38
N LEU A 184 -24.33 21.93 -26.23
CA LEU A 184 -24.95 22.71 -25.17
C LEU A 184 -24.06 22.59 -23.93
N ILE A 185 -23.62 23.73 -23.40
CA ILE A 185 -23.03 23.83 -22.06
C ILE A 185 -24.06 24.46 -21.14
N VAL A 186 -24.38 23.77 -20.05
CA VAL A 186 -25.26 24.27 -18.98
C VAL A 186 -24.41 24.54 -17.75
N MET A 187 -24.44 25.78 -17.27
CA MET A 187 -23.81 26.18 -16.00
C MET A 187 -24.89 26.34 -14.92
N PHE A 188 -24.64 25.84 -13.71
CA PHE A 188 -25.53 26.02 -12.56
C PHE A 188 -24.95 27.06 -11.58
N PRO A 189 -25.16 28.37 -11.81
CA PRO A 189 -24.53 29.44 -11.02
C PRO A 189 -24.77 29.33 -9.52
N ASP A 190 -25.93 28.84 -9.08
CA ASP A 190 -26.27 28.71 -7.66
C ASP A 190 -25.47 27.63 -6.91
N ARG A 191 -24.82 26.73 -7.66
CA ARG A 191 -24.01 25.61 -7.13
C ARG A 191 -22.52 25.92 -7.17
N ILE A 192 -22.11 26.95 -7.90
CA ILE A 192 -20.71 27.27 -8.14
C ILE A 192 -20.22 28.34 -7.16
N GLY A 193 -19.31 27.94 -6.26
CA GLY A 193 -18.69 28.81 -5.27
C GLY A 193 -17.63 29.75 -5.84
N GLY A 194 -18.04 30.91 -6.34
CA GLY A 194 -17.12 32.01 -6.68
C GLY A 194 -16.67 32.06 -8.14
N SER A 195 -16.02 33.17 -8.52
CA SER A 195 -15.77 33.47 -9.94
C SER A 195 -14.73 32.58 -10.61
N ARG A 196 -13.69 32.15 -9.87
CA ARG A 196 -12.60 31.35 -10.44
C ARG A 196 -13.01 29.90 -10.67
N LEU A 197 -13.78 29.30 -9.74
CA LEU A 197 -14.38 27.98 -9.96
C LEU A 197 -15.33 28.00 -11.16
N TYR A 198 -16.12 29.08 -11.31
CA TYR A 198 -16.99 29.25 -12.46
C TYR A 198 -16.23 29.27 -13.79
N ASP A 199 -15.12 30.02 -13.85
CA ASP A 199 -14.26 30.05 -15.04
C ASP A 199 -13.63 28.66 -15.29
N PHE A 200 -13.24 27.96 -14.21
CA PHE A 200 -12.67 26.63 -14.28
C PHE A 200 -13.66 25.61 -14.85
N ASP A 201 -14.86 25.52 -14.28
CA ASP A 201 -15.88 24.58 -14.74
C ASP A 201 -16.33 24.91 -16.17
N LEU A 202 -16.45 26.19 -16.53
CA LEU A 202 -16.74 26.58 -17.92
C LEU A 202 -15.63 26.16 -18.89
N ALA A 203 -14.36 26.28 -18.49
CA ALA A 203 -13.24 25.82 -19.30
C ALA A 203 -13.21 24.28 -19.41
N HIS A 204 -13.51 23.57 -18.33
CA HIS A 204 -13.66 22.12 -18.29
C HIS A 204 -14.75 21.66 -19.28
N GLU A 205 -15.94 22.23 -19.20
CA GLU A 205 -17.04 21.92 -20.13
C GLU A 205 -16.71 22.29 -21.58
N TRP A 206 -15.98 23.39 -21.78
CA TRP A 206 -15.53 23.76 -23.12
C TRP A 206 -14.63 22.68 -23.74
N MET A 207 -13.76 22.05 -22.95
CA MET A 207 -12.92 20.94 -23.42
C MET A 207 -13.76 19.75 -23.91
N HIS A 208 -14.88 19.43 -23.25
CA HIS A 208 -15.79 18.38 -23.72
C HIS A 208 -16.40 18.69 -25.10
N THR A 209 -16.67 19.97 -25.41
CA THR A 209 -17.11 20.34 -26.77
C THR A 209 -16.03 20.06 -27.81
N MET A 210 -14.77 20.32 -27.46
CA MET A 210 -13.61 20.10 -28.33
C MET A 210 -13.35 18.60 -28.53
N GLN A 211 -13.41 17.83 -27.46
CA GLN A 211 -13.27 16.37 -27.50
C GLN A 211 -14.38 15.75 -28.37
N ARG A 212 -15.65 16.07 -28.11
CA ARG A 212 -16.76 15.48 -28.89
C ARG A 212 -16.64 15.77 -30.39
N ASP A 213 -16.20 16.98 -30.74
CA ASP A 213 -16.03 17.33 -32.15
C ASP A 213 -14.89 16.57 -32.84
N ALA A 214 -13.74 16.47 -32.17
CA ALA A 214 -12.58 15.80 -32.72
C ALA A 214 -12.76 14.27 -32.80
N PHE A 215 -13.43 13.65 -31.83
CA PHE A 215 -13.46 12.18 -31.69
C PHE A 215 -14.81 11.54 -32.04
N GLY A 216 -15.89 12.30 -32.15
CA GLY A 216 -17.19 11.79 -32.60
C GLY A 216 -17.74 10.67 -31.72
N GLU A 217 -18.12 9.54 -32.33
CA GLU A 217 -18.62 8.33 -31.62
C GLU A 217 -17.57 7.67 -30.71
N ALA A 218 -16.27 7.90 -30.95
CA ALA A 218 -15.20 7.39 -30.08
C ALA A 218 -15.13 8.14 -28.74
N TYR A 219 -15.91 9.21 -28.57
CA TYR A 219 -16.14 9.89 -27.31
C TYR A 219 -17.15 9.06 -26.48
N GLY A 220 -16.66 8.11 -25.68
CA GLY A 220 -17.44 7.18 -24.85
C GLY A 220 -17.20 7.35 -23.35
N ASP A 221 -17.47 6.27 -22.60
CA ASP A 221 -17.42 6.15 -21.12
C ASP A 221 -15.99 6.17 -20.54
N GLU A 222 -15.03 6.75 -21.26
CA GLU A 222 -13.60 6.71 -20.89
C GLU A 222 -13.25 7.83 -19.90
N ALA A 223 -13.75 7.68 -18.68
CA ALA A 223 -13.74 8.71 -17.64
C ALA A 223 -12.36 9.31 -17.37
N TRP A 224 -11.30 8.50 -17.26
CA TRP A 224 -9.97 9.01 -16.90
C TRP A 224 -9.39 9.97 -17.96
N TRP A 225 -9.54 9.67 -19.25
CA TRP A 225 -9.07 10.55 -20.31
C TRP A 225 -10.03 11.72 -20.52
N ARG A 226 -11.33 11.44 -20.60
CA ARG A 226 -12.36 12.44 -20.86
C ARG A 226 -12.37 13.53 -19.78
N GLU A 227 -12.48 13.12 -18.52
CA GLU A 227 -12.57 14.02 -17.36
C GLU A 227 -11.18 14.53 -16.95
N GLY A 228 -10.18 13.65 -16.89
CA GLY A 228 -8.82 14.05 -16.49
C GLY A 228 -8.18 15.05 -17.43
N SER A 229 -8.40 14.93 -18.75
CA SER A 229 -7.92 15.93 -19.71
C SER A 229 -8.77 17.20 -19.73
N ALA A 230 -10.05 17.14 -19.35
CA ALA A 230 -10.89 18.34 -19.16
C ALA A 230 -10.43 19.17 -17.95
N ASP A 231 -10.13 18.53 -16.82
CA ASP A 231 -9.56 19.21 -15.64
C ASP A 231 -8.15 19.77 -15.92
N TRP A 232 -7.29 19.00 -16.61
CA TRP A 232 -5.98 19.51 -17.06
C TRP A 232 -6.14 20.76 -17.95
N PHE A 233 -7.08 20.74 -18.89
CA PHE A 233 -7.35 21.85 -19.79
C PHE A 233 -7.81 23.09 -19.02
N ALA A 234 -8.73 22.91 -18.07
CA ALA A 234 -9.21 23.98 -17.21
C ALA A 234 -8.07 24.64 -16.41
N HIS A 235 -7.11 23.86 -15.89
CA HIS A 235 -5.91 24.40 -15.24
C HIS A 235 -5.00 25.22 -16.18
N LYS A 236 -4.93 24.90 -17.48
CA LYS A 236 -4.18 25.71 -18.48
C LYS A 236 -4.90 27.03 -18.78
N VAL A 237 -6.24 26.99 -18.86
CA VAL A 237 -7.07 28.16 -19.18
C VAL A 237 -7.20 29.12 -18.00
N VAL A 238 -7.33 28.59 -16.78
CA VAL A 238 -7.50 29.34 -15.53
C VAL A 238 -6.28 29.11 -14.61
N PRO A 239 -5.21 29.92 -14.76
CA PRO A 239 -4.00 29.75 -13.97
C PRO A 239 -4.22 29.87 -12.48
N ALA A 240 -3.41 29.15 -11.70
CA ALA A 240 -3.47 29.15 -10.26
C ALA A 240 -4.86 28.83 -9.70
N ALA A 241 -5.72 28.13 -10.45
CA ALA A 241 -6.91 27.50 -9.89
C ALA A 241 -6.48 26.48 -8.83
N THR A 242 -7.15 26.50 -7.69
CA THR A 242 -6.86 25.62 -6.53
C THR A 242 -8.12 24.90 -6.05
N GLU A 243 -9.26 25.17 -6.65
CA GLU A 243 -10.56 24.65 -6.22
C GLU A 243 -10.68 23.14 -6.40
N ARG A 244 -9.90 22.56 -7.32
CA ARG A 244 -9.78 21.13 -7.55
C ARG A 244 -8.54 20.49 -6.92
N ASP A 245 -7.79 21.19 -6.06
CA ASP A 245 -6.61 20.61 -5.38
C ASP A 245 -6.97 19.31 -4.63
N HIS A 246 -8.15 19.24 -4.02
CA HIS A 246 -8.67 18.05 -3.33
C HIS A 246 -8.95 16.85 -4.26
N VAL A 247 -9.09 17.08 -5.56
CA VAL A 247 -9.22 16.01 -6.57
C VAL A 247 -7.85 15.41 -6.87
N ILE A 248 -6.79 16.22 -6.87
CA ILE A 248 -5.40 15.74 -7.00
C ILE A 248 -4.97 14.93 -5.76
N GLU A 249 -5.37 15.34 -4.56
CA GLU A 249 -5.18 14.56 -3.33
C GLU A 249 -5.80 13.15 -3.42
N ARG A 250 -6.99 13.07 -4.05
CA ARG A 250 -7.69 11.80 -4.26
C ARG A 250 -6.89 10.85 -5.15
N PHE A 251 -6.24 11.36 -6.20
CA PHE A 251 -5.38 10.57 -7.08
C PHE A 251 -4.38 9.75 -6.28
N PHE A 252 -3.58 10.37 -5.41
CA PHE A 252 -2.56 9.66 -4.63
C PHE A 252 -3.13 8.70 -3.58
N THR A 253 -4.34 8.97 -3.11
CA THR A 253 -5.04 8.08 -2.17
C THR A 253 -5.56 6.83 -2.87
N GLN A 254 -6.05 6.96 -4.11
CA GLN A 254 -6.64 5.86 -4.90
C GLN A 254 -5.62 5.10 -5.76
N GLN A 255 -4.53 5.75 -6.16
CA GLN A 255 -3.48 5.21 -7.04
C GLN A 255 -2.99 3.83 -6.60
N GLN A 256 -2.94 3.56 -5.29
CA GLN A 256 -2.42 2.30 -4.77
C GLN A 256 -3.36 1.10 -4.98
N SER A 257 -4.65 1.36 -5.16
CA SER A 257 -5.70 0.34 -5.22
C SER A 257 -6.46 0.30 -6.54
N CYS A 258 -6.25 1.27 -7.43
CA CYS A 258 -7.01 1.44 -8.67
C CYS A 258 -6.11 1.40 -9.91
N GLU A 259 -6.65 0.90 -11.03
CA GLU A 259 -5.98 0.99 -12.32
C GLU A 259 -6.15 2.40 -12.90
N LEU A 260 -5.22 2.86 -13.74
CA LEU A 260 -5.34 4.17 -14.38
C LEU A 260 -6.71 4.39 -15.07
N PRO A 261 -7.29 3.41 -15.81
CA PRO A 261 -8.61 3.56 -16.42
C PRO A 261 -9.79 3.70 -15.44
N ASP A 262 -9.64 3.31 -14.17
CA ASP A 262 -10.68 3.44 -13.15
C ASP A 262 -10.79 4.88 -12.61
N HIS A 263 -9.78 5.71 -12.84
CA HIS A 263 -9.77 7.11 -12.43
C HIS A 263 -10.71 7.97 -13.30
N SER A 264 -10.95 9.20 -12.87
CA SER A 264 -11.80 10.16 -13.57
C SER A 264 -11.14 11.54 -13.55
N TYR A 265 -11.76 12.55 -12.92
CA TYR A 265 -11.21 13.91 -12.77
C TYR A 265 -9.79 13.95 -12.17
N ASP A 266 -9.46 13.00 -11.29
CA ASP A 266 -8.18 12.91 -10.62
C ASP A 266 -7.04 12.39 -11.52
N ALA A 267 -7.38 11.79 -12.67
CA ALA A 267 -6.40 11.41 -13.69
C ALA A 267 -5.68 12.61 -14.34
N GLN A 268 -6.10 13.86 -14.06
CA GLN A 268 -5.40 15.08 -14.50
C GLN A 268 -3.89 15.08 -14.18
N VAL A 269 -3.48 14.41 -13.10
CA VAL A 269 -2.06 14.29 -12.71
C VAL A 269 -1.23 13.58 -13.79
N PHE A 270 -1.80 12.60 -14.49
CA PHE A 270 -1.13 11.94 -15.61
C PHE A 270 -0.84 12.91 -16.75
N PHE A 271 -1.78 13.82 -17.04
CA PHE A 271 -1.62 14.84 -18.08
C PHE A 271 -0.65 15.96 -17.67
N PHE A 272 -0.58 16.31 -16.37
CA PHE A 272 0.45 17.21 -15.84
C PHE A 272 1.87 16.68 -16.06
N TRP A 273 2.06 15.37 -15.98
CA TRP A 273 3.35 14.72 -16.26
C TRP A 273 3.61 14.56 -17.77
N GLY A 274 2.61 14.11 -18.52
CA GLY A 274 2.81 13.74 -19.92
C GLY A 274 2.99 14.93 -20.86
N GLU A 275 2.25 16.04 -20.67
CA GLU A 275 2.32 17.19 -21.59
C GLU A 275 3.73 17.79 -21.70
N PRO A 276 4.47 18.08 -20.61
CA PRO A 276 5.85 18.57 -20.71
C PRO A 276 6.82 17.64 -21.45
N LEU A 277 6.55 16.32 -21.47
CA LEU A 277 7.43 15.31 -22.06
C LEU A 277 7.11 14.99 -23.52
N PHE A 278 5.82 14.96 -23.87
CA PHE A 278 5.34 14.54 -25.17
C PHE A 278 4.77 15.69 -26.01
N GLY A 279 4.58 16.86 -25.38
CA GLY A 279 4.02 18.04 -26.00
C GLY A 279 2.50 18.09 -25.94
N LEU A 280 1.96 19.28 -26.16
CA LEU A 280 0.54 19.57 -26.13
C LEU A 280 -0.34 18.68 -27.05
N PRO A 281 0.07 18.37 -28.31
CA PRO A 281 -0.73 17.50 -29.18
C PRO A 281 -0.98 16.11 -28.61
N TRP A 282 -0.07 15.56 -27.79
CA TRP A 282 -0.19 14.20 -27.25
C TRP A 282 -1.45 14.03 -26.38
N VAL A 283 -1.81 15.05 -25.58
CA VAL A 283 -3.01 15.00 -24.72
C VAL A 283 -4.27 14.81 -25.56
N PHE A 284 -4.35 15.49 -26.70
CA PHE A 284 -5.46 15.36 -27.63
C PHE A 284 -5.36 14.05 -28.43
N GLU A 285 -4.17 13.69 -28.91
CA GLU A 285 -3.99 12.49 -29.74
C GLU A 285 -4.32 11.19 -29.01
N LEU A 286 -4.19 11.13 -27.70
CA LEU A 286 -4.65 10.00 -26.88
C LEU A 286 -6.14 9.69 -27.09
N GLY A 287 -6.98 10.70 -27.35
CA GLY A 287 -8.40 10.49 -27.65
C GLY A 287 -8.67 9.77 -28.97
N PHE A 288 -7.69 9.68 -29.87
CA PHE A 288 -7.81 8.87 -31.10
C PHE A 288 -7.45 7.40 -30.88
N ALA A 289 -6.90 7.03 -29.71
CA ALA A 289 -6.80 5.62 -29.35
C ALA A 289 -8.23 5.07 -29.24
N SER A 290 -8.55 3.99 -29.96
CA SER A 290 -9.92 3.44 -29.96
C SER A 290 -10.38 3.15 -28.53
N GLY A 291 -11.67 3.31 -28.21
CA GLY A 291 -12.17 3.28 -26.82
C GLY A 291 -11.72 2.09 -25.95
N ASP A 292 -11.39 0.93 -26.53
CA ASP A 292 -10.83 -0.19 -25.76
C ASP A 292 -9.46 0.13 -25.12
N TYR A 293 -8.62 0.95 -25.76
CA TYR A 293 -7.34 1.45 -25.24
C TYR A 293 -7.46 2.39 -24.06
N LEU A 294 -8.64 2.96 -23.86
CA LEU A 294 -8.90 3.89 -22.77
C LEU A 294 -9.77 3.25 -21.67
N ARG A 295 -10.36 2.08 -21.90
CA ARG A 295 -11.23 1.38 -20.92
C ARG A 295 -10.57 0.23 -20.18
N GLN A 296 -9.54 -0.39 -20.77
CA GLN A 296 -8.93 -1.60 -20.21
C GLN A 296 -7.43 -1.38 -20.00
N ALA A 297 -6.90 -1.77 -18.84
CA ALA A 297 -5.50 -1.52 -18.51
C ALA A 297 -4.50 -2.20 -19.45
N GLU A 298 -4.81 -3.39 -19.97
CA GLU A 298 -3.96 -4.10 -20.94
C GLU A 298 -3.72 -3.26 -22.19
N GLN A 299 -4.78 -2.72 -22.79
CA GLN A 299 -4.69 -1.89 -23.98
C GLN A 299 -4.21 -0.47 -23.65
N ALA A 300 -4.56 0.09 -22.49
CA ALA A 300 -4.01 1.36 -22.03
C ALA A 300 -2.49 1.29 -21.88
N ALA A 301 -1.93 0.14 -21.48
CA ALA A 301 -0.50 -0.05 -21.38
C ALA A 301 0.23 0.09 -22.73
N GLU A 302 -0.46 -0.11 -23.85
CA GLU A 302 0.09 0.07 -25.20
C GLU A 302 0.20 1.55 -25.62
N LEU A 303 -0.44 2.48 -24.89
CA LEU A 303 -0.39 3.92 -25.20
C LEU A 303 1.04 4.50 -25.10
N LEU A 304 1.87 3.91 -24.24
CA LEU A 304 3.25 4.31 -24.02
C LEU A 304 4.18 3.10 -24.13
N PRO A 305 5.41 3.27 -24.66
CA PRO A 305 6.42 2.23 -24.57
C PRO A 305 6.64 1.86 -23.10
N PRO A 306 6.87 0.56 -22.75
CA PRO A 306 6.97 0.12 -21.36
C PRO A 306 7.90 0.99 -20.50
N GLY A 307 9.08 1.35 -21.01
CA GLY A 307 10.04 2.18 -20.27
C GLY A 307 9.55 3.58 -19.88
N ARG A 308 8.49 4.11 -20.52
CA ARG A 308 7.85 5.38 -20.17
C ARG A 308 6.85 5.24 -19.02
N TRP A 309 6.25 4.07 -18.83
CA TRP A 309 5.47 3.77 -17.64
C TRP A 309 6.34 3.78 -16.39
N LEU A 310 7.57 3.25 -16.47
CA LEU A 310 8.52 3.39 -15.37
C LEU A 310 8.95 4.85 -15.14
N ASP A 311 9.12 5.65 -16.19
CA ASP A 311 9.42 7.08 -16.04
C ASP A 311 8.28 7.82 -15.30
N TRP A 312 7.02 7.42 -15.51
CA TRP A 312 5.86 7.91 -14.77
C TRP A 312 5.92 7.55 -13.28
N ALA A 313 6.20 6.28 -12.96
CA ALA A 313 6.37 5.83 -11.57
C ALA A 313 7.52 6.56 -10.85
N VAL A 314 8.63 6.77 -11.56
CA VAL A 314 9.78 7.53 -11.05
C VAL A 314 9.41 8.99 -10.80
N ALA A 315 8.72 9.65 -11.73
CA ALA A 315 8.33 11.05 -11.57
C ALA A 315 7.44 11.28 -10.34
N GLN A 316 6.55 10.33 -10.01
CA GLN A 316 5.79 10.37 -8.77
C GLN A 316 6.68 10.20 -7.54
N ALA A 317 7.57 9.20 -7.54
CA ALA A 317 8.48 8.93 -6.43
C ALA A 317 9.44 10.10 -6.15
N GLU A 318 9.83 10.84 -7.18
CA GLU A 318 10.66 12.05 -7.10
C GLU A 318 9.90 13.32 -6.80
N GLU A 319 8.57 13.27 -6.75
CA GLU A 319 7.73 14.47 -6.53
C GLU A 319 8.00 15.54 -7.63
N ALA A 320 8.35 15.07 -8.83
CA ALA A 320 8.79 15.91 -9.95
C ALA A 320 7.63 16.43 -10.82
N ILE A 321 6.42 15.95 -10.57
CA ILE A 321 5.21 16.37 -11.27
C ILE A 321 4.78 17.72 -10.68
N THR A 322 4.45 18.66 -11.55
CA THR A 322 4.02 20.02 -11.16
C THR A 322 2.71 20.35 -11.83
N MET A 323 1.95 21.28 -11.23
CA MET A 323 0.79 21.86 -11.90
C MET A 323 1.22 22.55 -13.21
N PRO A 324 0.30 22.83 -14.13
CA PRO A 324 0.66 23.46 -15.40
C PRO A 324 1.27 24.88 -15.30
N ASP A 325 1.08 25.56 -14.18
CA ASP A 325 1.71 26.86 -13.88
C ASP A 325 3.08 26.72 -13.17
N GLY A 326 3.57 25.49 -13.00
CA GLY A 326 4.87 25.16 -12.42
C GLY A 326 4.90 25.08 -10.89
N ARG A 327 3.78 25.29 -10.20
CA ARG A 327 3.73 25.11 -8.74
C ARG A 327 3.73 23.60 -8.38
N PRO A 328 4.19 23.20 -7.19
CA PRO A 328 4.09 21.81 -6.73
C PRO A 328 2.63 21.34 -6.66
N LEU A 329 2.41 20.03 -6.79
CA LEU A 329 1.11 19.44 -6.49
C LEU A 329 0.75 19.64 -5.00
N PRO A 330 -0.55 19.73 -4.67
CA PRO A 330 -1.01 19.92 -3.28
C PRO A 330 -0.68 18.74 -2.37
N GLU A 331 -0.61 17.52 -2.93
CA GLU A 331 -0.28 16.28 -2.23
C GLU A 331 0.85 15.54 -2.96
N GLN A 332 1.61 14.75 -2.22
CA GLN A 332 2.70 13.94 -2.74
C GLN A 332 2.40 12.46 -2.55
N VAL A 333 3.09 11.61 -3.30
CA VAL A 333 2.90 10.16 -3.19
C VAL A 333 3.28 9.67 -1.80
N HIS A 334 2.39 8.91 -1.16
CA HIS A 334 2.71 8.24 0.09
C HIS A 334 3.70 7.08 -0.17
N LYS A 335 4.73 6.97 0.66
CA LYS A 335 5.82 5.98 0.51
C LYS A 335 5.83 5.03 1.73
N PRO A 336 4.94 4.03 1.80
CA PRO A 336 4.94 3.06 2.90
C PRO A 336 6.34 2.43 3.07
N ALA A 337 6.77 2.31 4.33
CA ALA A 337 8.04 1.71 4.66
C ALA A 337 7.98 0.17 4.59
N ILE A 338 9.04 -0.43 4.06
CA ILE A 338 9.31 -1.87 4.10
C ILE A 338 10.64 -2.08 4.81
N ASP A 339 10.62 -2.80 5.94
CA ASP A 339 11.84 -3.16 6.66
C ASP A 339 12.22 -4.61 6.34
N LEU A 340 13.08 -4.81 5.34
CA LEU A 340 13.58 -6.13 4.98
C LEU A 340 14.52 -6.73 6.05
N GLY A 341 15.01 -5.93 7.00
CA GLY A 341 15.73 -6.44 8.16
C GLY A 341 14.82 -7.20 9.12
N ARG A 342 13.55 -6.80 9.20
CA ARG A 342 12.52 -7.46 10.00
C ARG A 342 11.75 -8.52 9.21
N GLU A 343 11.36 -8.20 7.98
CA GLU A 343 10.44 -9.02 7.18
C GLU A 343 11.14 -10.06 6.33
N CYS A 344 12.43 -9.87 6.02
CA CYS A 344 13.28 -10.78 5.28
C CYS A 344 12.92 -10.99 3.79
N ARG A 345 11.63 -10.99 3.51
CA ARG A 345 11.00 -10.91 2.19
C ARG A 345 9.81 -9.98 2.31
N ALA A 346 9.59 -9.17 1.29
CA ALA A 346 8.37 -8.39 1.14
C ALA A 346 7.83 -8.59 -0.27
N THR A 347 6.51 -8.56 -0.40
CA THR A 347 5.82 -8.58 -1.69
C THR A 347 5.09 -7.24 -1.85
N ILE A 348 5.40 -6.52 -2.92
CA ILE A 348 4.69 -5.30 -3.30
C ILE A 348 3.65 -5.71 -4.34
N THR A 349 2.38 -5.41 -4.06
CA THR A 349 1.26 -5.69 -4.95
C THR A 349 0.50 -4.40 -5.31
N GLY A 350 -0.21 -4.43 -6.43
CA GLY A 350 -1.12 -3.37 -6.87
C GLY A 350 -1.81 -3.76 -8.19
N PRO A 351 -2.86 -3.05 -8.61
CA PRO A 351 -3.49 -3.29 -9.91
C PRO A 351 -2.57 -2.98 -11.11
N ALA A 352 -3.02 -3.32 -12.31
CA ALA A 352 -2.33 -2.93 -13.54
C ALA A 352 -2.26 -1.39 -13.68
N LEU A 353 -1.16 -0.86 -14.23
CA LEU A 353 -0.90 0.58 -14.39
C LEU A 353 -0.97 1.44 -13.10
N SER A 354 -1.13 0.82 -11.94
CA SER A 354 -0.99 1.44 -10.63
C SER A 354 0.50 1.64 -10.31
N VAL A 355 0.86 2.82 -9.78
CA VAL A 355 2.21 3.11 -9.30
C VAL A 355 2.30 2.76 -7.83
N GLN A 356 3.28 1.93 -7.49
CA GLN A 356 3.63 1.63 -6.10
C GLN A 356 4.98 2.25 -5.77
N VAL A 357 5.02 3.11 -4.77
CA VAL A 357 6.25 3.68 -4.22
C VAL A 357 6.46 3.18 -2.80
N ARG A 358 7.68 2.78 -2.45
CA ARG A 358 8.04 2.28 -1.11
C ARG A 358 9.36 2.89 -0.66
N GLU A 359 9.50 3.11 0.64
CA GLU A 359 10.79 3.33 1.28
C GLU A 359 11.28 2.00 1.84
N VAL A 360 12.39 1.48 1.34
CA VAL A 360 12.89 0.16 1.71
C VAL A 360 14.13 0.31 2.59
N SER A 361 14.08 -0.28 3.77
CA SER A 361 15.20 -0.37 4.70
C SER A 361 15.81 -1.77 4.69
N LEU A 362 17.15 -1.80 4.71
CA LEU A 362 17.96 -3.00 4.76
C LEU A 362 18.67 -3.11 6.12
N PRO A 363 18.95 -4.33 6.61
CA PRO A 363 19.73 -4.49 7.83
C PRO A 363 21.17 -3.97 7.61
N PRO A 364 21.80 -3.32 8.61
CA PRO A 364 23.13 -2.72 8.50
C PRO A 364 24.23 -3.70 8.06
N GLU A 365 24.05 -4.98 8.38
CA GLU A 365 24.98 -6.07 8.09
C GLU A 365 24.60 -6.86 6.82
N MET A 366 23.77 -6.32 5.92
CA MET A 366 23.49 -7.00 4.65
C MET A 366 24.75 -7.03 3.77
N GLY A 367 25.64 -7.98 4.04
CA GLY A 367 26.62 -8.46 3.07
C GLY A 367 25.89 -9.34 2.08
N GLY A 368 25.59 -8.83 0.89
CA GLY A 368 24.91 -9.64 -0.11
C GLY A 368 24.30 -8.87 -1.26
N THR A 369 23.41 -9.56 -1.97
CA THR A 369 22.67 -9.09 -3.14
C THR A 369 21.21 -8.93 -2.75
N LEU A 370 20.58 -7.80 -3.08
CA LEU A 370 19.13 -7.65 -3.03
C LEU A 370 18.55 -8.40 -4.22
N GLN A 371 17.73 -9.43 -3.95
CA GLN A 371 17.02 -10.16 -4.98
C GLN A 371 15.68 -9.49 -5.23
N ILE A 372 15.36 -9.29 -6.50
CA ILE A 372 14.12 -8.69 -6.98
C ILE A 372 13.52 -9.65 -8.01
N GLU A 373 12.30 -10.11 -7.75
CA GLU A 373 11.52 -10.90 -8.71
C GLU A 373 10.34 -10.03 -9.15
N ALA A 374 10.51 -9.31 -10.26
CA ALA A 374 9.52 -8.35 -10.75
C ALA A 374 8.51 -8.96 -11.75
N GLY A 375 8.77 -10.16 -12.28
CA GLY A 375 7.92 -10.75 -13.33
C GLY A 375 7.81 -9.82 -14.54
N GLU A 376 6.57 -9.41 -14.87
CA GLU A 376 6.25 -8.45 -15.94
C GLU A 376 6.31 -6.98 -15.48
N ALA A 377 6.43 -6.74 -14.17
CA ALA A 377 6.56 -5.42 -13.62
C ALA A 377 7.92 -4.78 -13.94
N GLN A 378 7.92 -3.46 -13.90
CA GLN A 378 9.11 -2.64 -14.01
C GLN A 378 9.40 -1.99 -12.67
N VAL A 379 10.66 -2.04 -12.25
CA VAL A 379 11.10 -1.53 -10.96
C VAL A 379 12.26 -0.55 -11.17
N ALA A 380 12.24 0.55 -10.42
CA ALA A 380 13.34 1.48 -10.30
C ALA A 380 13.68 1.69 -8.82
N LEU A 381 14.97 1.84 -8.53
CA LEU A 381 15.49 1.98 -7.18
C LEU A 381 16.42 3.19 -7.11
N ARG A 382 16.26 4.00 -6.07
CA ARG A 382 17.08 5.18 -5.80
C ARG A 382 17.66 5.12 -4.40
N GLY A 383 18.98 4.92 -4.34
CA GLY A 383 19.73 5.06 -3.08
C GLY A 383 19.98 6.51 -2.69
N VAL A 384 20.64 6.72 -1.56
CA VAL A 384 21.00 8.07 -1.07
C VAL A 384 21.89 8.88 -2.02
N ASP A 385 22.61 8.20 -2.93
CA ASP A 385 23.46 8.84 -3.94
C ASP A 385 22.65 9.53 -5.05
N GLY A 386 21.34 9.27 -5.12
CA GLY A 386 20.39 10.03 -5.92
C GLY A 386 20.12 9.51 -7.33
N ASP A 387 20.88 8.54 -7.83
CA ASP A 387 20.66 7.96 -9.17
C ASP A 387 19.64 6.80 -9.15
N TRP A 388 18.79 6.73 -10.18
CA TRP A 388 17.85 5.64 -10.39
C TRP A 388 18.49 4.48 -11.15
N SER A 389 18.37 3.28 -10.58
CA SER A 389 18.73 2.01 -11.23
C SER A 389 17.48 1.23 -11.61
N ARG A 390 17.43 0.68 -12.82
CA ARG A 390 16.27 -0.09 -13.32
C ARG A 390 16.49 -1.58 -13.10
N ALA A 391 15.42 -2.27 -12.71
CA ALA A 391 15.38 -3.73 -12.55
C ALA A 391 14.13 -4.30 -13.25
N THR A 392 14.31 -5.42 -13.94
CA THR A 392 13.24 -6.13 -14.67
C THR A 392 13.44 -7.63 -14.53
N GLY A 393 12.35 -8.40 -14.50
CA GLY A 393 12.41 -9.85 -14.32
C GLY A 393 13.00 -10.26 -12.97
N SER A 394 13.68 -11.40 -12.92
CA SER A 394 14.40 -11.87 -11.72
C SER A 394 15.86 -11.41 -11.81
N THR A 395 16.27 -10.54 -10.89
CA THR A 395 17.63 -10.01 -10.86
C THR A 395 18.15 -9.84 -9.44
N GLY A 396 19.44 -10.09 -9.26
CA GLY A 396 20.16 -9.78 -8.05
C GLY A 396 21.03 -8.55 -8.28
N ILE A 397 20.86 -7.52 -7.45
CA ILE A 397 21.67 -6.29 -7.52
C ILE A 397 22.45 -6.05 -6.23
N ALA A 398 23.54 -5.28 -6.33
CA ALA A 398 24.17 -4.74 -5.13
C ALA A 398 23.15 -3.83 -4.41
N PRO A 399 22.91 -4.00 -3.11
CA PRO A 399 21.94 -3.19 -2.39
C PRO A 399 22.36 -1.72 -2.42
N PRO A 400 21.47 -0.79 -2.79
CA PRO A 400 21.75 0.63 -2.62
C PRO A 400 21.87 0.97 -1.12
N PRO A 401 22.49 2.10 -0.76
CA PRO A 401 22.53 2.54 0.63
C PRO A 401 21.12 2.66 1.21
N SER A 402 20.93 2.14 2.43
CA SER A 402 19.65 2.13 3.14
C SER A 402 19.45 3.41 3.96
N PRO A 403 18.20 3.94 4.05
CA PRO A 403 17.02 3.53 3.29
C PRO A 403 17.11 3.98 1.82
N PHE A 404 16.38 3.31 0.94
CA PHE A 404 16.28 3.68 -0.48
C PHE A 404 14.81 3.72 -0.93
N THR A 405 14.53 4.49 -1.99
CA THR A 405 13.19 4.54 -2.59
C THR A 405 13.07 3.51 -3.70
N LEU A 406 11.95 2.79 -3.73
CA LEU A 406 11.57 1.88 -4.80
C LEU A 406 10.30 2.42 -5.47
N ALA A 407 10.29 2.49 -6.79
CA ALA A 407 9.11 2.77 -7.61
C ALA A 407 8.83 1.58 -8.53
N ALA A 408 7.58 1.12 -8.61
CA ALA A 408 7.19 -0.01 -9.42
C ALA A 408 5.84 0.22 -10.11
N ILE A 409 5.69 -0.38 -11.29
CA ILE A 409 4.46 -0.36 -12.11
C ILE A 409 4.42 -1.59 -13.01
N SER A 410 3.21 -2.08 -13.32
CA SER A 410 3.00 -3.17 -14.28
C SER A 410 2.39 -2.66 -15.59
N PRO A 411 3.18 -2.59 -16.70
CA PRO A 411 2.70 -2.14 -18.00
C PRO A 411 2.23 -3.30 -18.91
N SER A 412 1.65 -4.37 -18.35
CA SER A 412 1.18 -5.53 -19.12
C SER A 412 -0.32 -5.79 -19.03
N GLY A 413 -1.06 -4.98 -18.28
CA GLY A 413 -2.46 -5.27 -17.93
C GLY A 413 -2.62 -6.32 -16.82
N ALA A 414 -1.54 -7.00 -16.42
CA ALA A 414 -1.55 -7.85 -15.24
C ALA A 414 -1.30 -7.03 -13.96
N ASP A 415 -1.85 -7.50 -12.85
CA ASP A 415 -1.57 -6.96 -11.52
C ASP A 415 -0.06 -6.92 -11.25
N LEU A 416 0.38 -5.82 -10.66
CA LEU A 416 1.73 -5.66 -10.15
C LEU A 416 1.98 -6.67 -9.02
N SER A 417 3.07 -7.42 -9.14
CA SER A 417 3.62 -8.24 -8.06
C SER A 417 5.15 -8.22 -8.14
N VAL A 418 5.79 -7.70 -7.09
CA VAL A 418 7.26 -7.63 -6.97
C VAL A 418 7.68 -8.24 -5.64
N ASP A 419 8.43 -9.33 -5.69
CA ASP A 419 9.04 -9.92 -4.51
C ASP A 419 10.45 -9.36 -4.28
N LEU A 420 10.70 -8.90 -3.07
CA LEU A 420 12.00 -8.42 -2.59
C LEU A 420 12.54 -9.38 -1.55
N SER A 421 13.82 -9.74 -1.62
CA SER A 421 14.46 -10.48 -0.53
C SER A 421 15.93 -10.14 -0.34
N ALA A 422 16.35 -10.17 0.93
CA ALA A 422 17.70 -9.88 1.37
C ALA A 422 18.59 -11.14 1.33
N GLY A 423 19.67 -11.13 0.53
CA GLY A 423 20.74 -12.13 0.60
C GLY A 423 20.57 -13.35 -0.34
N THR A 424 21.45 -14.34 -0.20
CA THR A 424 21.26 -15.64 -0.87
C THR A 424 20.03 -16.30 -0.29
N ALA A 425 19.05 -16.66 -1.13
CA ALA A 425 17.79 -17.30 -0.78
C ALA A 425 17.92 -18.70 -0.11
N THR A 426 18.96 -18.93 0.69
CA THR A 426 18.99 -20.02 1.65
C THR A 426 18.13 -19.60 2.85
N PRO A 427 17.13 -20.40 3.27
CA PRO A 427 16.25 -20.13 4.41
C PRO A 427 16.98 -19.80 5.73
N SER A 428 18.27 -20.10 5.84
CA SER A 428 19.13 -19.82 7.00
C SER A 428 19.77 -18.42 7.01
N GLY A 429 19.68 -17.65 5.92
CA GLY A 429 20.27 -16.30 5.81
C GLY A 429 19.43 -15.22 6.49
N CYS A 430 18.14 -15.48 6.66
CA CYS A 430 17.21 -14.68 7.42
C CYS A 430 17.35 -14.95 8.91
N LYS A 431 18.44 -14.44 9.48
CA LYS A 431 18.63 -14.40 10.92
C LYS A 431 17.59 -13.41 11.45
N CYS A 432 16.57 -13.90 12.15
CA CYS A 432 15.65 -13.03 12.88
C CYS A 432 16.51 -12.18 13.81
N PHE A 433 16.64 -10.89 13.54
CA PHE A 433 17.42 -10.01 14.39
C PHE A 433 16.58 -9.72 15.63
N VAL A 434 16.76 -10.56 16.64
CA VAL A 434 16.33 -10.22 17.98
C VAL A 434 17.38 -9.23 18.47
N GLY A 435 16.98 -7.99 18.73
CA GLY A 435 17.89 -6.89 19.09
C GLY A 435 18.82 -7.19 20.27
N ARG A 436 19.61 -6.20 20.69
CA ARG A 436 20.50 -6.37 21.86
C ARG A 436 19.69 -6.40 23.16
N TRP A 437 19.76 -7.50 23.91
CA TRP A 437 19.07 -7.64 25.19
C TRP A 437 19.92 -7.18 26.38
N ILE A 438 19.25 -6.66 27.42
CA ILE A 438 19.87 -6.25 28.69
C ILE A 438 19.15 -6.94 29.84
N GLU A 439 19.92 -7.51 30.76
CA GLU A 439 19.44 -8.11 32.01
C GLU A 439 18.85 -7.05 32.97
N ARG A 440 17.75 -7.38 33.65
CA ARG A 440 17.44 -6.77 34.95
C ARG A 440 16.96 -7.87 35.91
N PRO A 441 17.55 -7.99 37.11
CA PRO A 441 17.13 -8.99 38.08
C PRO A 441 15.71 -8.69 38.59
N THR A 442 14.83 -9.70 38.55
CA THR A 442 13.40 -9.61 38.92
C THR A 442 13.03 -10.34 40.22
N ALA A 443 13.90 -11.19 40.78
CA ALA A 443 13.60 -11.98 41.98
C ALA A 443 14.50 -11.64 43.18
N GLY A 444 13.92 -11.67 44.39
CA GLY A 444 14.66 -11.61 45.64
C GLY A 444 15.40 -12.93 45.96
N PRO A 445 16.44 -12.89 46.81
CA PRO A 445 17.34 -14.01 47.11
C PRO A 445 16.75 -15.36 47.54
N GLU A 446 15.52 -15.39 48.03
CA GLU A 446 15.07 -16.48 48.90
C GLU A 446 14.50 -17.71 48.16
N ASP A 447 14.04 -17.56 46.90
CA ASP A 447 13.39 -18.64 46.14
C ASP A 447 14.35 -19.51 45.30
N GLN A 448 15.64 -19.16 45.21
CA GLN A 448 16.61 -19.77 44.28
C GLN A 448 17.35 -20.99 44.82
N LEU A 449 17.11 -21.39 46.08
CA LEU A 449 17.95 -22.35 46.80
C LEU A 449 17.38 -23.75 46.96
N ASP A 450 16.12 -24.00 46.59
CA ASP A 450 15.45 -25.25 46.97
C ASP A 450 16.01 -26.47 46.24
N GLY A 451 16.28 -26.40 44.93
CA GLY A 451 16.88 -27.51 44.19
C GLY A 451 18.35 -27.79 44.54
N ALA A 452 19.11 -26.74 44.84
CA ALA A 452 20.50 -26.85 45.30
C ALA A 452 20.58 -27.45 46.72
N ARG A 453 19.63 -27.09 47.59
CA ARG A 453 19.50 -27.68 48.94
C ARG A 453 19.11 -29.15 48.89
N GLU A 454 18.22 -29.54 47.98
CA GLU A 454 17.83 -30.94 47.80
C GLU A 454 19.00 -31.83 47.32
N ALA A 455 19.81 -31.35 46.37
CA ALA A 455 21.03 -32.06 45.94
C ALA A 455 22.07 -32.18 47.08
N LEU A 456 22.18 -31.17 47.94
CA LEU A 456 23.05 -31.21 49.11
C LEU A 456 22.53 -32.13 50.22
N ASP A 457 21.21 -32.19 50.42
CA ASP A 457 20.59 -33.13 51.33
C ASP A 457 20.81 -34.59 50.87
N MET A 458 20.76 -34.85 49.56
CA MET A 458 21.14 -36.15 49.00
C MET A 458 22.63 -36.49 49.21
N LEU A 459 23.52 -35.50 49.09
CA LEU A 459 24.96 -35.65 49.38
C LEU A 459 25.24 -35.92 50.86
N GLY A 460 24.48 -35.31 51.77
CA GLY A 460 24.50 -35.64 53.20
C GLY A 460 24.10 -37.10 53.48
N GLY A 461 23.17 -37.65 52.69
CA GLY A 461 22.80 -39.06 52.71
C GLY A 461 23.91 -40.03 52.26
N MET A 462 24.93 -39.55 51.54
CA MET A 462 26.04 -40.34 51.00
C MET A 462 27.30 -40.33 51.91
N GLY A 463 27.18 -39.85 53.16
CA GLY A 463 28.26 -39.91 54.14
C GLY A 463 29.27 -38.76 54.09
N ILE A 464 28.93 -37.67 53.39
CA ILE A 464 29.61 -36.38 53.55
C ILE A 464 29.21 -35.82 54.93
N GLY A 465 30.20 -35.39 55.73
CA GLY A 465 29.92 -34.93 57.10
C GLY A 465 29.01 -33.70 57.12
N GLU A 466 28.14 -33.55 58.12
CA GLU A 466 27.21 -32.42 58.26
C GLU A 466 27.87 -31.04 58.10
N GLU A 467 29.13 -30.92 58.50
CA GLU A 467 29.92 -29.69 58.36
C GLU A 467 30.23 -29.37 56.89
N GLN A 468 30.56 -30.38 56.09
CA GLN A 468 30.84 -30.23 54.66
C GLN A 468 29.57 -29.98 53.84
N THR A 469 28.44 -30.59 54.23
CA THR A 469 27.13 -30.30 53.64
C THR A 469 26.68 -28.87 53.96
N ARG A 470 26.91 -28.41 55.19
CA ARG A 470 26.59 -27.03 55.61
C ARG A 470 27.48 -26.01 54.90
N ASP A 471 28.78 -26.27 54.81
CA ASP A 471 29.72 -25.40 54.08
C ASP A 471 29.36 -25.33 52.59
N ALA A 472 28.94 -26.45 51.99
CA ALA A 472 28.48 -26.48 50.61
C ALA A 472 27.12 -25.76 50.43
N ALA A 473 26.22 -25.80 51.42
CA ALA A 473 24.94 -25.08 51.42
C ALA A 473 25.12 -23.57 51.55
N ASP A 474 25.94 -23.12 52.51
CA ASP A 474 26.26 -21.71 52.71
C ASP A 474 27.03 -21.16 51.49
N PHE A 475 27.85 -22.01 50.86
CA PHE A 475 28.54 -21.71 49.61
C PHE A 475 27.59 -21.59 48.41
N LEU A 476 26.67 -22.55 48.19
CA LEU A 476 25.67 -22.45 47.12
C LEU A 476 24.76 -21.24 47.32
N ALA A 477 24.38 -20.94 48.57
CA ALA A 477 23.68 -19.70 48.91
C ALA A 477 24.47 -18.44 48.54
N GLY A 478 25.79 -18.42 48.79
CA GLY A 478 26.66 -17.31 48.42
C GLY A 478 26.92 -17.16 46.91
N ALA A 479 27.00 -18.27 46.17
CA ALA A 479 27.23 -18.30 44.73
C ALA A 479 25.96 -17.95 43.91
N VAL A 480 24.81 -18.44 44.35
CA VAL A 480 23.49 -18.14 43.74
C VAL A 480 23.13 -16.66 43.90
N LEU A 481 23.54 -16.03 45.00
CA LEU A 481 23.30 -14.62 45.32
C LEU A 481 24.05 -13.60 44.45
N ARG A 482 25.06 -14.00 43.64
CA ARG A 482 26.00 -13.04 43.05
C ARG A 482 26.07 -12.94 41.53
N ASP A 483 25.74 -13.97 40.75
CA ASP A 483 25.69 -13.82 39.27
C ASP A 483 25.12 -15.09 38.59
N SER A 484 23.79 -15.26 38.52
CA SER A 484 23.11 -16.52 38.17
C SER A 484 23.14 -16.95 36.69
N PHE A 485 23.94 -16.30 35.83
CA PHE A 485 24.31 -16.83 34.51
C PHE A 485 25.81 -16.68 34.16
N ARG A 486 26.62 -16.10 35.06
CA ARG A 486 28.09 -16.09 34.91
C ARG A 486 28.74 -17.24 35.67
N PHE A 487 28.28 -18.45 35.38
CA PHE A 487 28.98 -19.68 35.77
C PHE A 487 30.43 -19.77 35.21
N ARG A 488 30.82 -18.88 34.28
CA ARG A 488 32.08 -18.95 33.55
C ARG A 488 33.32 -18.41 34.28
N ASN A 489 33.20 -17.54 35.29
CA ASN A 489 34.37 -16.89 35.90
C ASN A 489 34.57 -17.13 37.41
N GLU A 490 33.54 -17.47 38.19
CA GLU A 490 33.68 -17.54 39.66
C GLU A 490 34.04 -18.94 40.20
N PHE A 491 33.88 -20.00 39.40
CA PHE A 491 34.41 -21.33 39.75
C PHE A 491 35.95 -21.38 39.79
N ALA A 492 36.61 -20.39 39.19
CA ALA A 492 38.06 -20.21 39.27
C ALA A 492 38.55 -19.98 40.71
N GLU A 493 37.72 -19.42 41.61
CA GLU A 493 38.08 -19.26 43.02
C GLU A 493 37.98 -20.57 43.84
N LEU A 494 37.35 -21.61 43.28
CA LEU A 494 37.02 -22.86 43.98
C LEU A 494 37.80 -24.07 43.46
N ALA A 495 38.73 -23.85 42.52
CA ALA A 495 39.44 -24.89 41.79
C ALA A 495 38.52 -25.94 41.14
N ALA A 496 37.27 -25.57 40.83
CA ALA A 496 36.38 -26.41 40.06
C ALA A 496 36.38 -25.95 38.59
N GLU A 497 36.48 -26.89 37.67
CA GLU A 497 36.39 -26.68 36.23
C GLU A 497 34.95 -26.96 35.78
N VAL A 498 34.29 -25.95 35.20
CA VAL A 498 33.01 -26.11 34.51
C VAL A 498 33.28 -26.23 33.02
N ARG A 499 32.84 -27.33 32.41
CA ARG A 499 32.97 -27.60 30.98
C ARG A 499 31.59 -27.77 30.36
N TYR A 500 31.26 -26.94 29.38
CA TYR A 500 29.98 -27.03 28.67
C TYR A 500 30.11 -28.00 27.49
N ASP A 501 29.09 -28.83 27.28
CA ASP A 501 29.05 -29.75 26.14
C ASP A 501 28.70 -29.04 24.82
N GLN A 502 28.23 -27.80 24.93
CA GLN A 502 27.91 -26.90 23.82
C GLN A 502 28.47 -25.49 24.08
N SER A 503 28.45 -24.63 23.06
CA SER A 503 29.05 -23.28 23.12
C SER A 503 28.36 -22.34 24.14
N GLY A 504 27.27 -22.80 24.74
CA GLY A 504 26.56 -22.23 25.88
C GLY A 504 25.07 -22.61 25.83
N PRO A 505 24.24 -21.98 26.68
CA PRO A 505 22.82 -22.30 26.77
C PRO A 505 22.10 -22.02 25.45
N VAL A 506 21.12 -22.86 25.13
CA VAL A 506 20.29 -22.76 23.94
C VAL A 506 18.87 -22.37 24.36
N LEU A 507 18.48 -21.12 24.10
CA LEU A 507 17.10 -20.66 24.30
C LEU A 507 16.27 -20.95 23.04
N THR A 508 15.18 -21.69 23.21
CA THR A 508 14.15 -21.96 22.20
C THR A 508 12.86 -21.28 22.61
N ILE A 509 12.27 -20.48 21.71
CA ILE A 509 10.97 -19.83 21.94
C ILE A 509 9.92 -20.48 21.02
N GLY A 510 8.81 -20.93 21.62
CA GLY A 510 7.65 -21.52 20.95
C GLY A 510 6.59 -20.49 20.56
N PRO A 511 5.80 -20.77 19.50
CA PRO A 511 4.74 -19.88 19.01
C PRO A 511 3.53 -19.79 19.95
N ASP A 512 3.41 -20.72 20.89
CA ASP A 512 2.36 -20.81 21.91
C ASP A 512 2.70 -20.00 23.17
N GLY A 513 3.73 -19.16 23.12
CA GLY A 513 4.20 -18.42 24.29
C GLY A 513 5.10 -19.25 25.19
N SER A 514 5.53 -20.46 24.79
CA SER A 514 6.46 -21.26 25.59
C SER A 514 7.93 -20.89 25.35
N PHE A 515 8.80 -21.14 26.33
CA PHE A 515 10.25 -21.13 26.12
C PHE A 515 10.92 -22.36 26.73
N GLN A 516 12.12 -22.65 26.26
CA GLN A 516 13.00 -23.71 26.78
C GLN A 516 14.47 -23.24 26.73
N ILE A 517 15.23 -23.37 27.81
CA ILE A 517 16.67 -23.14 27.86
C ILE A 517 17.35 -24.47 28.16
N ASP A 518 18.13 -25.00 27.23
CA ASP A 518 18.97 -26.19 27.45
C ASP A 518 20.42 -25.79 27.71
N ASP A 519 21.02 -26.26 28.81
CA ASP A 519 22.40 -25.95 29.20
C ASP A 519 23.18 -27.14 29.82
N PRO A 520 23.33 -28.27 29.11
CA PRO A 520 24.15 -29.39 29.60
C PRO A 520 25.61 -28.96 29.85
N HIS A 521 26.13 -29.33 31.01
CA HIS A 521 27.47 -28.98 31.45
C HIS A 521 28.01 -29.96 32.49
N ILE A 522 29.33 -29.98 32.62
CA ILE A 522 30.07 -30.80 33.58
C ILE A 522 30.70 -29.86 34.60
N ILE A 523 30.44 -30.08 35.87
CA ILE A 523 31.13 -29.43 36.98
C ILE A 523 32.12 -30.46 37.55
N SER A 524 33.39 -30.10 37.66
CA SER A 524 34.41 -31.02 38.19
C SER A 524 35.33 -30.31 39.19
N ARG A 525 35.61 -30.95 40.31
CA ARG A 525 36.57 -30.57 41.35
C ARG A 525 37.41 -31.81 41.69
N GLU A 526 38.60 -31.64 42.28
CA GLU A 526 39.62 -32.70 42.51
C GLU A 526 39.09 -34.11 42.79
N ASP A 527 38.00 -34.24 43.54
CA ASP A 527 37.37 -35.50 43.94
C ASP A 527 35.88 -35.64 43.59
N VAL A 528 35.24 -34.62 42.98
CA VAL A 528 33.80 -34.62 42.65
C VAL A 528 33.57 -34.23 41.20
N ARG A 529 32.76 -34.99 40.48
CA ARG A 529 32.30 -34.67 39.11
C ARG A 529 30.79 -34.80 39.02
N ILE A 530 30.15 -33.77 38.48
CA ILE A 530 28.73 -33.74 38.14
C ILE A 530 28.62 -33.51 36.64
N ASP A 531 27.98 -34.41 35.91
CA ASP A 531 27.83 -34.39 34.46
C ASP A 531 26.34 -34.24 34.13
N TYR A 532 25.86 -33.01 33.95
CA TYR A 532 24.47 -32.71 33.60
C TYR A 532 24.27 -32.88 32.09
N ARG A 533 23.60 -33.97 31.71
CA ARG A 533 23.23 -34.29 30.32
C ARG A 533 21.96 -33.57 29.89
N VAL A 534 21.06 -33.35 30.85
CA VAL A 534 19.91 -32.47 30.71
C VAL A 534 20.01 -31.47 31.84
N TYR A 535 19.95 -30.20 31.49
CA TYR A 535 19.82 -29.09 32.42
C TYR A 535 18.93 -28.07 31.72
N ARG A 536 17.62 -28.19 31.97
CA ARG A 536 16.59 -27.55 31.16
C ARG A 536 15.69 -26.67 32.03
N HIS A 537 15.52 -25.42 31.62
CA HIS A 537 14.44 -24.57 32.11
C HIS A 537 13.37 -24.48 31.04
N SER A 538 12.10 -24.48 31.42
CA SER A 538 11.00 -24.22 30.49
C SER A 538 9.84 -23.52 31.17
N GLY A 539 9.04 -22.81 30.38
CA GLY A 539 7.89 -22.11 30.90
C GLY A 539 7.22 -21.22 29.86
N ALA A 540 6.62 -20.13 30.30
CA ALA A 540 5.99 -19.16 29.42
C ALA A 540 6.88 -17.92 29.24
N TRP A 541 6.73 -17.22 28.13
CA TRP A 541 7.32 -15.90 27.95
C TRP A 541 6.25 -14.87 27.64
N HIS A 542 6.51 -13.63 28.00
CA HIS A 542 5.66 -12.51 27.64
C HIS A 542 6.48 -11.25 27.34
N ASP A 543 5.89 -10.31 26.59
CA ASP A 543 6.47 -8.99 26.34
C ASP A 543 5.88 -8.00 27.35
N GLU A 544 6.73 -7.48 28.24
CA GLU A 544 6.38 -6.38 29.14
C GLU A 544 7.18 -5.12 28.77
N ASN A 545 6.53 -4.17 28.10
CA ASN A 545 7.11 -2.87 27.69
C ASN A 545 8.35 -2.99 26.76
N GLY A 546 8.32 -3.91 25.80
CA GLY A 546 9.43 -4.16 24.88
C GLY A 546 10.53 -5.03 25.48
N ARG A 547 10.23 -5.76 26.56
CA ARG A 547 11.17 -6.60 27.31
C ARG A 547 10.60 -8.01 27.36
N LEU A 548 11.45 -8.98 27.02
CA LEU A 548 11.12 -10.41 27.07
C LEU A 548 11.28 -10.86 28.50
N GLU A 549 10.18 -11.28 29.11
CA GLU A 549 10.15 -11.89 30.43
C GLU A 549 9.92 -13.39 30.27
N LEU A 550 10.65 -14.22 31.02
CA LEU A 550 10.53 -15.67 31.01
C LEU A 550 10.03 -16.16 32.38
N ASP A 551 8.79 -16.64 32.41
CA ASP A 551 8.17 -17.27 33.58
C ASP A 551 8.55 -18.75 33.62
N ILE A 552 9.57 -19.10 34.41
CA ILE A 552 9.97 -20.52 34.54
C ILE A 552 8.84 -21.28 35.24
N ALA A 553 8.29 -22.28 34.54
CA ALA A 553 7.30 -23.19 35.11
C ALA A 553 7.95 -24.49 35.60
N THR A 554 8.98 -24.95 34.89
CA THR A 554 9.61 -26.25 35.08
C THR A 554 11.12 -26.14 34.96
N PHE A 555 11.83 -26.78 35.90
CA PHE A 555 13.26 -27.03 35.82
C PHE A 555 13.50 -28.54 35.84
N THR A 556 14.18 -29.06 34.83
CA THR A 556 14.46 -30.49 34.69
C THR A 556 15.96 -30.70 34.60
N PHE A 557 16.49 -31.64 35.38
CA PHE A 557 17.87 -32.08 35.21
C PHE A 557 17.99 -33.60 35.17
N ASP A 558 18.97 -34.08 34.40
CA ASP A 558 19.38 -35.48 34.32
C ASP A 558 20.90 -35.49 34.16
N GLY A 559 21.58 -36.25 35.00
CA GLY A 559 23.02 -36.25 35.04
C GLY A 559 23.61 -37.38 35.86
N ILE A 560 24.93 -37.31 36.05
CA ILE A 560 25.69 -38.29 36.81
C ILE A 560 26.57 -37.55 37.81
N VAL A 561 26.53 -37.97 39.08
CA VAL A 561 27.45 -37.51 40.13
C VAL A 561 28.43 -38.62 40.50
N GLU A 562 29.70 -38.28 40.63
CA GLU A 562 30.78 -39.15 41.08
C GLU A 562 31.58 -38.39 42.17
N GLY A 563 31.83 -39.02 43.31
CA GLY A 563 32.47 -38.37 44.46
C GLY A 563 33.54 -39.25 45.11
N PRO A 564 34.33 -38.73 46.08
CA PRO A 564 35.48 -39.44 46.67
C PRO A 564 35.11 -40.76 47.36
N ASN A 565 33.86 -40.86 47.83
CA ASN A 565 33.35 -41.99 48.60
C ASN A 565 32.17 -42.70 47.91
N SER A 566 31.89 -42.42 46.63
CA SER A 566 30.80 -43.11 45.92
C SER A 566 31.28 -44.47 45.39
N ASP A 567 30.40 -45.47 45.38
CA ASP A 567 30.66 -46.80 44.77
C ASP A 567 30.65 -46.75 43.22
N GLY A 568 31.12 -45.64 42.63
CA GLY A 568 31.04 -45.30 41.21
C GLY A 568 30.01 -44.22 40.89
N PRO A 569 29.82 -43.89 39.60
CA PRO A 569 28.94 -42.82 39.16
C PRO A 569 27.47 -43.12 39.45
N GLN A 570 26.78 -42.19 40.11
CA GLN A 570 25.37 -42.30 40.48
C GLN A 570 24.51 -41.40 39.59
N PRO A 571 23.39 -41.88 39.03
CA PRO A 571 22.48 -41.02 38.29
C PRO A 571 21.77 -40.05 39.23
N ILE A 572 21.59 -38.81 38.77
CA ILE A 572 20.74 -37.81 39.39
C ILE A 572 19.71 -37.38 38.37
N THR A 573 18.43 -37.40 38.72
CA THR A 573 17.37 -36.91 37.85
C THR A 573 16.25 -36.35 38.69
N ASP A 574 15.76 -35.17 38.32
CA ASP A 574 14.59 -34.58 38.94
C ASP A 574 13.87 -33.61 37.98
N GLU A 575 12.61 -33.37 38.27
CA GLU A 575 11.78 -32.37 37.62
C GLU A 575 11.09 -31.53 38.69
N VAL A 576 11.59 -30.31 38.89
CA VAL A 576 11.05 -29.38 39.86
C VAL A 576 10.00 -28.52 39.16
N THR A 577 8.73 -28.76 39.46
CA THR A 577 7.62 -27.88 39.11
C THR A 577 7.44 -26.85 40.22
N SER A 578 8.06 -25.68 40.10
CA SER A 578 7.92 -24.62 41.10
C SER A 578 6.70 -23.75 40.80
N ALA A 579 5.73 -23.71 41.72
CA ALA A 579 4.69 -22.67 41.71
C ALA A 579 5.22 -21.29 42.19
N SER A 580 6.50 -21.23 42.60
CA SER A 580 7.15 -20.09 43.26
C SER A 580 8.48 -19.65 42.64
N ALA A 581 8.98 -20.25 41.54
CA ALA A 581 10.15 -19.70 40.85
C ALA A 581 9.72 -18.44 40.10
N SER A 582 9.93 -17.30 40.75
CA SER A 582 9.76 -15.99 40.14
C SER A 582 10.67 -15.87 38.91
N ALA A 583 10.13 -15.22 37.88
CA ALA A 583 10.67 -15.06 36.54
C ALA A 583 12.19 -14.88 36.49
N PHE A 584 12.85 -15.74 35.72
CA PHE A 584 14.26 -15.64 35.40
C PHE A 584 14.42 -14.97 34.03
N THR A 585 15.50 -14.23 33.84
CA THR A 585 15.92 -13.83 32.48
C THR A 585 17.39 -14.17 32.27
N GLY A 586 17.69 -14.73 31.09
CA GLY A 586 18.98 -15.29 30.73
C GLY A 586 20.10 -14.25 30.51
N GLY A 587 21.33 -14.76 30.46
CA GLY A 587 22.55 -13.96 30.47
C GLY A 587 22.69 -12.89 29.37
N GLY A 588 23.26 -11.75 29.77
CA GLY A 588 23.76 -10.75 28.84
C GLY A 588 24.91 -11.29 27.96
N GLY A 589 24.89 -10.96 26.68
CA GLY A 589 25.89 -11.37 25.70
C GLY A 589 25.51 -10.91 24.29
N ASN A 590 26.46 -10.93 23.35
CA ASN A 590 26.07 -10.94 21.94
C ASN A 590 25.51 -12.34 21.67
N TRP A 591 24.36 -12.44 21.01
CA TRP A 591 23.74 -13.73 20.66
C TRP A 591 23.59 -13.82 19.14
N ARG A 592 23.77 -15.02 18.58
CA ARG A 592 23.37 -15.39 17.23
C ARG A 592 21.98 -16.01 17.30
N ALA A 593 21.01 -15.40 16.62
CA ALA A 593 19.74 -16.04 16.36
C ALA A 593 19.85 -17.01 15.18
N ALA A 594 19.28 -18.21 15.33
CA ALA A 594 18.98 -19.14 14.26
C ALA A 594 17.46 -19.38 14.23
N CYS A 595 16.86 -19.28 13.05
CA CYS A 595 15.42 -19.49 12.88
C CYS A 595 15.20 -20.79 12.12
N HIS A 596 14.39 -21.68 12.68
CA HIS A 596 14.03 -22.97 12.09
C HIS A 596 12.50 -23.13 12.13
N GLY A 597 11.84 -22.81 11.01
CA GLY A 597 10.38 -22.80 10.95
C GLY A 597 9.80 -21.70 11.84
N ASN A 598 8.94 -22.08 12.79
CA ASN A 598 8.32 -21.20 13.79
C ASN A 598 9.10 -21.15 15.12
N ARG A 599 10.36 -21.62 15.14
CA ARG A 599 11.23 -21.60 16.31
C ARG A 599 12.38 -20.62 16.14
N LEU A 600 12.61 -19.83 17.18
CA LEU A 600 13.77 -18.97 17.35
C LEU A 600 14.73 -19.63 18.34
N THR A 601 15.97 -19.81 17.92
CA THR A 601 17.06 -20.33 18.76
C THR A 601 18.11 -19.24 18.97
N LEU A 602 18.40 -18.85 20.22
CA LEU A 602 19.51 -17.95 20.53
C LEU A 602 20.73 -18.76 20.98
N MET A 603 21.88 -18.50 20.35
CA MET A 603 23.18 -19.08 20.69
C MET A 603 24.17 -17.98 21.08
N PRO A 604 25.09 -18.17 22.03
CA PRO A 604 26.08 -17.15 22.36
C PRO A 604 26.97 -16.82 21.13
N TRP A 605 27.19 -15.53 20.87
CA TRP A 605 28.15 -15.03 19.89
C TRP A 605 29.51 -14.83 20.57
N GLU A 606 30.47 -15.68 20.25
CA GLU A 606 31.88 -15.43 20.57
C GLU A 606 32.57 -14.79 19.34
N PRO A 607 33.07 -13.54 19.44
CA PRO A 607 34.00 -13.02 18.44
C PRO A 607 35.30 -13.83 18.54
N PRO A 608 35.99 -14.12 17.43
CA PRO A 608 37.33 -14.71 17.50
C PRO A 608 38.27 -13.78 18.30
N GLY A 609 38.65 -14.19 19.51
CA GLY A 609 39.76 -13.58 20.27
C GLY A 609 39.45 -12.36 21.16
N HIS A 610 38.26 -12.23 21.77
CA HIS A 610 38.00 -11.17 22.77
C HIS A 610 37.44 -11.71 24.10
N THR A 611 38.05 -11.30 25.21
CA THR A 611 37.46 -11.28 26.56
C THR A 611 36.61 -10.00 26.74
N PRO A 612 35.37 -10.07 27.26
CA PRO A 612 34.50 -8.90 27.26
C PRO A 612 34.83 -7.92 28.39
N ALA A 613 35.21 -6.69 28.03
CA ALA A 613 35.13 -5.51 28.89
C ALA A 613 33.89 -4.69 28.47
N GLY A 614 33.06 -4.31 29.44
CA GLY A 614 31.73 -3.74 29.20
C GLY A 614 31.70 -2.36 28.52
N THR A 615 30.55 -2.00 27.92
CA THR A 615 29.69 -0.79 28.12
C THR A 615 28.49 -0.86 27.13
N ALA A 616 27.37 -0.20 27.45
CA ALA A 616 25.95 -0.35 27.04
C ALA A 616 25.48 0.11 25.62
N VAL A 617 24.21 -0.19 25.23
CA VAL A 617 23.18 0.73 24.61
C VAL A 617 21.75 0.09 24.69
N GLU A 618 20.74 0.94 24.93
CA GLU A 618 19.29 0.76 25.17
C GLU A 618 18.44 0.36 23.93
N LEU A 619 17.39 -0.45 24.12
CA LEU A 619 16.35 -0.75 23.13
C LEU A 619 15.12 0.15 23.37
N VAL A 620 14.75 0.95 22.38
CA VAL A 620 13.44 1.62 22.30
C VAL A 620 12.64 0.94 21.19
N LYS A 621 11.45 0.45 21.53
CA LYS A 621 10.46 -0.10 20.60
C LYS A 621 9.72 1.07 19.93
N HIS A 622 9.70 1.10 18.61
CA HIS A 622 8.69 1.81 17.82
C HIS A 622 7.87 0.79 17.05
#